data_AF-H6BX14-F1
#
_entry.id   AF-H6BX14-F1
#
_cell.length_a   1.000
_cell.length_b   1.000
_cell.length_c   1.000
_cell.angle_alpha   90.00
_cell.angle_beta   90.00
_cell.angle_gamma   90.00
#
_symmetry.space_group_name_H-M   'P 1'
#
loop_
_entity.id
_entity.type
_entity.pdbx_description
1 polymer ?
#
loop_
_entity_poly.entity_id
_entity_poly.type
_entity_poly.pdbx_seq_one_letter_code
_entity_poly.pdbx_strand_id
1 'polypeptide(L)'
;MEISNNAERQQKLEDRHYIRYDDPRVTSRPEGEEEDIKAVADMVNEIQKAPWNSHRHCYTGWDPRKNARHCEGYTEYRPNLPAHLKQSMFAEEREWPVLCRYSSEPGDPGLDDRIPQPRGFAMKVFDVHGEHFDAGKGLHLSTQDIEFNSTPALDLADAKTTREIIDLRIKFGNNQAELYKQLDARKDTELQKARDAVRNTHLESTGQHSQTA
;
A
#
# COMPACT_ATOMS: atom_id res chain seq x y z
N MET A 1 -9.85 16.05 -23.67
CA MET A 1 -8.55 16.35 -23.03
C MET A 1 -7.69 15.11 -23.27
N GLU A 2 -6.97 15.11 -24.39
CA GLU A 2 -6.13 13.99 -24.79
C GLU A 2 -4.97 13.86 -23.80
N ILE A 3 -4.94 12.75 -23.07
CA ILE A 3 -3.79 12.37 -22.26
C ILE A 3 -2.74 11.87 -23.25
N SER A 4 -2.02 12.82 -23.85
CA SER A 4 -0.88 12.58 -24.72
C SER A 4 0.26 12.00 -23.88
N ASN A 5 0.28 10.66 -23.77
CA ASN A 5 1.48 9.91 -23.41
C ASN A 5 2.39 9.85 -24.65
N ASN A 6 2.98 11.01 -24.97
CA ASN A 6 3.81 11.23 -26.15
C ASN A 6 5.13 10.44 -26.06
N ALA A 7 5.52 9.85 -27.20
CA ALA A 7 6.69 9.00 -27.42
C ALA A 7 8.04 9.60 -26.94
N GLU A 8 8.10 10.90 -26.67
CA GLU A 8 9.28 11.61 -26.14
C GLU A 8 9.77 11.08 -24.76
N ARG A 9 8.94 10.37 -23.98
CA ARG A 9 9.39 9.75 -22.71
C ARG A 9 10.15 8.44 -22.88
N GLN A 10 9.89 7.66 -23.93
CA GLN A 10 10.55 6.35 -24.11
C GLN A 10 12.05 6.50 -24.37
N GLN A 11 12.43 7.49 -25.18
CA GLN A 11 13.83 7.80 -25.48
C GLN A 11 14.65 8.15 -24.22
N LYS A 12 14.00 8.68 -23.17
CA LYS A 12 14.64 9.01 -21.87
C LYS A 12 14.74 7.83 -20.88
N LEU A 13 14.19 6.66 -21.20
CA LEU A 13 14.29 5.47 -20.34
C LEU A 13 15.49 4.59 -20.72
N GLU A 14 15.79 4.46 -22.02
CA GLU A 14 16.88 3.62 -22.52
C GLU A 14 18.26 4.11 -22.04
N ASP A 15 18.42 5.43 -21.87
CA ASP A 15 19.68 6.06 -21.41
C ASP A 15 19.86 6.05 -19.87
N ARG A 16 18.93 5.46 -19.10
CA ARG A 16 19.04 5.44 -17.63
C ARG A 16 19.92 4.28 -17.16
N HIS A 17 20.85 4.59 -16.25
CA HIS A 17 21.59 3.57 -15.52
C HIS A 17 20.73 3.01 -14.38
N TYR A 18 20.10 1.86 -14.63
CA TYR A 18 19.35 1.12 -13.63
C TYR A 18 20.30 0.35 -12.70
N ILE A 19 19.97 0.36 -11.41
CA ILE A 19 20.65 -0.44 -10.39
C ILE A 19 19.71 -1.59 -10.05
N ARG A 20 20.26 -2.81 -9.86
CA ARG A 20 19.44 -3.94 -9.41
C ARG A 20 18.94 -3.67 -7.99
N TYR A 21 17.70 -4.09 -7.70
CA TYR A 21 17.12 -3.89 -6.38
C TYR A 21 17.92 -4.56 -5.25
N ASP A 22 18.56 -5.70 -5.55
CA ASP A 22 19.42 -6.46 -4.63
C ASP A 22 20.87 -5.92 -4.54
N ASP A 23 21.17 -4.80 -5.19
CA ASP A 23 22.48 -4.17 -5.08
C ASP A 23 22.69 -3.64 -3.65
N PRO A 24 23.83 -3.92 -3.00
CA PRO A 24 24.11 -3.46 -1.63
C PRO A 24 24.04 -1.94 -1.43
N ARG A 25 24.05 -1.15 -2.51
CA ARG A 25 23.90 0.31 -2.48
C ARG A 25 22.44 0.78 -2.41
N VAL A 26 21.47 -0.10 -2.69
CA VAL A 26 20.04 0.25 -2.74
C VAL A 26 19.41 0.21 -1.35
N THR A 27 19.67 -0.85 -0.59
CA THR A 27 19.05 -1.05 0.73
C THR A 27 20.10 -1.38 1.78
N SER A 28 20.10 -0.61 2.87
CA SER A 28 20.85 -0.90 4.08
C SER A 28 19.89 -1.07 5.25
N ARG A 29 20.00 -2.18 5.98
CA ARG A 29 19.14 -2.46 7.13
C ARG A 29 19.44 -1.50 8.28
N PRO A 30 18.48 -0.69 8.76
CA PRO A 30 18.67 0.15 9.94
C PRO A 30 18.87 -0.68 11.21
N GLU A 31 19.55 -0.11 12.21
CA GLU A 31 19.69 -0.72 13.53
C GLU A 31 18.33 -0.76 14.25
N GLY A 32 17.99 -1.91 14.85
CA GLY A 32 16.73 -2.08 15.59
C GLY A 32 15.49 -2.34 14.73
N GLU A 33 15.65 -2.48 13.40
CA GLU A 33 14.50 -2.61 12.49
C GLU A 33 13.68 -3.89 12.76
N GLU A 34 14.32 -5.01 13.08
CA GLU A 34 13.63 -6.27 13.36
C GLU A 34 12.75 -6.16 14.61
N GLU A 35 13.25 -5.51 15.66
CA GLU A 35 12.50 -5.24 16.89
C GLU A 35 11.33 -4.30 16.62
N ASP A 36 11.53 -3.27 15.78
CA ASP A 36 10.47 -2.34 15.38
C ASP A 36 9.38 -3.03 14.56
N ILE A 37 9.76 -3.87 13.59
CA ILE A 37 8.82 -4.68 12.79
C ILE A 37 7.99 -5.59 13.69
N LYS A 38 8.65 -6.29 14.62
CA LYS A 38 7.96 -7.18 15.56
C LYS A 38 7.00 -6.40 16.46
N ALA A 39 7.43 -5.25 16.99
CA ALA A 39 6.58 -4.40 17.81
C ALA A 39 5.35 -3.89 17.04
N VAL A 40 5.52 -3.51 15.77
CA VAL A 40 4.40 -3.11 14.90
C VAL A 40 3.42 -4.27 14.71
N ALA A 41 3.91 -5.48 14.42
CA ALA A 41 3.06 -6.65 14.27
C ALA A 41 2.26 -6.94 15.55
N ASP A 42 2.89 -6.87 16.72
CA ASP A 42 2.22 -7.04 18.02
C ASP A 42 1.15 -5.96 18.26
N MET A 43 1.45 -4.70 17.97
CA MET A 43 0.49 -3.60 18.08
C MET A 43 -0.72 -3.77 17.16
N VAL A 44 -0.51 -4.17 15.90
CA VAL A 44 -1.59 -4.44 14.94
C VAL A 44 -2.48 -5.58 15.45
N ASN A 45 -1.88 -6.66 15.96
CA ASN A 45 -2.61 -7.78 16.56
C ASN A 45 -3.48 -7.32 17.75
N GLU A 46 -2.97 -6.42 18.60
CA GLU A 46 -3.77 -5.85 19.70
C GLU A 46 -4.92 -4.98 19.19
N ILE A 47 -4.69 -4.12 18.19
CA ILE A 47 -5.74 -3.29 17.58
C ILE A 47 -6.87 -4.17 17.03
N GLN A 48 -6.54 -5.27 16.35
CA GLN A 48 -7.54 -6.18 15.77
C GLN A 48 -8.46 -6.85 16.80
N LYS A 49 -8.05 -6.95 18.06
CA LYS A 49 -8.91 -7.49 19.13
C LYS A 49 -10.07 -6.54 19.47
N ALA A 50 -9.92 -5.23 19.26
CA ALA A 50 -10.98 -4.28 19.58
C ALA A 50 -12.23 -4.47 18.69
N PRO A 51 -12.12 -4.52 17.34
CA PRO A 51 -13.25 -4.89 16.47
C PRO A 51 -13.79 -6.29 16.72
N TRP A 52 -12.94 -7.27 17.09
CA TRP A 52 -13.41 -8.61 17.44
C TRP A 52 -14.37 -8.59 18.63
N ASN A 53 -14.08 -7.77 19.65
CA ASN A 53 -14.93 -7.67 20.84
C ASN A 53 -16.30 -7.07 20.54
N SER A 54 -16.40 -6.15 19.57
CA SER A 54 -17.68 -5.51 19.20
C SER A 54 -18.45 -6.25 18.09
N HIS A 55 -17.76 -6.76 17.07
CA HIS A 55 -18.37 -7.34 15.88
C HIS A 55 -18.34 -8.88 15.86
N ARG A 56 -17.55 -9.52 16.73
CA ARG A 56 -17.35 -10.98 16.77
C ARG A 56 -16.84 -11.57 15.44
N HIS A 57 -16.19 -10.73 14.64
CA HIS A 57 -15.57 -11.05 13.36
C HIS A 57 -14.18 -10.45 13.30
N CYS A 58 -13.23 -11.20 12.74
CA CYS A 58 -11.87 -10.70 12.49
C CYS A 58 -11.88 -9.85 11.23
N TYR A 59 -11.34 -8.62 11.34
CA TYR A 59 -11.08 -7.76 10.21
C TYR A 59 -9.57 -7.68 9.97
N THR A 60 -9.18 -7.24 8.78
CA THR A 60 -7.78 -6.94 8.46
C THR A 60 -7.25 -5.85 9.41
N GLY A 61 -5.98 -5.94 9.78
CA GLY A 61 -5.37 -5.03 10.76
C GLY A 61 -5.23 -3.62 10.21
N TRP A 62 -5.07 -3.52 8.90
CA TRP A 62 -5.27 -2.31 8.14
C TRP A 62 -6.41 -2.44 7.13
N ASP A 63 -6.99 -1.33 6.69
CA ASP A 63 -8.01 -1.30 5.65
C ASP A 63 -9.25 -2.19 5.93
N PRO A 64 -9.84 -2.23 7.14
CA PRO A 64 -10.90 -3.18 7.48
C PRO A 64 -12.21 -2.91 6.72
N ARG A 65 -12.47 -1.65 6.38
CA ARG A 65 -13.65 -1.23 5.63
C ARG A 65 -13.50 -1.61 4.16
N LYS A 66 -14.42 -2.46 3.67
CA LYS A 66 -14.54 -2.81 2.25
C LYS A 66 -15.59 -1.91 1.61
N ASN A 67 -15.17 -1.02 0.71
CA ASN A 67 -16.08 -0.05 0.09
C ASN A 67 -16.79 -0.61 -1.16
N ALA A 68 -16.27 -1.70 -1.73
CA ALA A 68 -16.85 -2.36 -2.90
C ALA A 68 -16.70 -3.89 -2.81
N ARG A 69 -17.64 -4.61 -3.42
CA ARG A 69 -17.46 -6.04 -3.75
C ARG A 69 -16.28 -6.17 -4.71
N HIS A 70 -15.59 -7.30 -4.65
CA HIS A 70 -14.41 -7.55 -5.50
C HIS A 70 -14.73 -7.31 -6.98
N CYS A 71 -13.82 -6.66 -7.69
CA CYS A 71 -13.92 -6.46 -9.13
C CYS A 71 -13.07 -7.51 -9.82
N GLU A 72 -13.68 -8.30 -10.70
CA GLU A 72 -12.99 -9.27 -11.55
C GLU A 72 -12.69 -8.62 -12.91
N GLY A 73 -11.53 -8.90 -13.47
CA GLY A 73 -11.16 -8.35 -14.78
C GLY A 73 -9.85 -8.92 -15.33
N TYR A 74 -9.35 -8.27 -16.37
CA TYR A 74 -8.08 -8.60 -17.01
C TYR A 74 -7.21 -7.34 -17.14
N THR A 75 -5.89 -7.51 -17.10
CA THR A 75 -4.94 -6.47 -17.44
C THR A 75 -4.70 -6.42 -18.95
N GLU A 76 -4.61 -5.21 -19.50
CA GLU A 76 -4.20 -5.01 -20.89
C GLU A 76 -2.66 -4.86 -20.96
N TYR A 77 -2.01 -5.71 -21.75
CA TYR A 77 -0.58 -5.62 -21.97
C TYR A 77 -0.24 -4.60 -23.07
N ARG A 78 0.73 -3.74 -22.81
CA ARG A 78 1.25 -2.79 -23.80
C ARG A 78 2.48 -3.40 -24.48
N PRO A 79 2.45 -3.66 -25.81
CA PRO A 79 3.56 -4.29 -26.51
C PRO A 79 4.81 -3.39 -26.53
N ASN A 80 5.96 -4.01 -26.75
CA ASN A 80 7.27 -3.35 -26.88
C ASN A 80 7.79 -2.73 -25.56
N LEU A 81 7.59 -3.43 -24.44
CA LEU A 81 8.25 -3.05 -23.19
C LEU A 81 9.79 -3.17 -23.34
N PRO A 82 10.59 -2.17 -22.95
CA PRO A 82 12.05 -2.26 -22.99
C PRO A 82 12.57 -3.50 -22.26
N ALA A 83 13.64 -4.12 -22.78
CA ALA A 83 14.17 -5.38 -22.26
C ALA A 83 14.49 -5.34 -20.75
N HIS A 84 14.90 -4.18 -20.22
CA HIS A 84 15.21 -4.00 -18.81
C HIS A 84 13.97 -3.97 -17.89
N LEU A 85 12.76 -3.73 -18.43
CA LEU A 85 11.49 -3.76 -17.67
C LEU A 85 10.73 -5.08 -17.83
N LYS A 86 11.14 -5.95 -18.76
CA LYS A 86 10.57 -7.29 -18.98
C LYS A 86 11.01 -8.26 -17.88
N GLN A 87 10.51 -8.05 -16.66
CA GLN A 87 10.85 -8.82 -15.46
C GLN A 87 9.59 -9.45 -14.84
N SER A 88 9.71 -10.62 -14.21
CA SER A 88 8.60 -11.33 -13.58
C SER A 88 7.38 -11.44 -14.52
N MET A 89 6.17 -11.09 -14.07
CA MET A 89 4.94 -11.09 -14.87
C MET A 89 5.02 -10.22 -16.15
N PHE A 90 5.93 -9.25 -16.22
CA PHE A 90 6.10 -8.40 -17.41
C PHE A 90 7.03 -9.00 -18.47
N ALA A 91 7.67 -10.15 -18.18
CA ALA A 91 8.47 -10.88 -19.15
C ALA A 91 7.61 -11.54 -20.24
N GLU A 92 6.39 -11.92 -19.90
CA GLU A 92 5.41 -12.50 -20.82
C GLU A 92 4.40 -11.43 -21.28
N GLU A 93 4.26 -11.30 -22.60
CA GLU A 93 3.28 -10.39 -23.21
C GLU A 93 1.90 -11.06 -23.25
N ARG A 94 1.15 -11.00 -22.14
CA ARG A 94 -0.19 -11.61 -22.01
C ARG A 94 -1.14 -10.80 -21.14
N GLU A 95 -2.42 -11.06 -21.30
CA GLU A 95 -3.45 -10.59 -20.39
C GLU A 95 -3.44 -11.45 -19.12
N TRP A 96 -3.54 -10.80 -17.96
CA TRP A 96 -3.57 -11.47 -16.67
C TRP A 96 -4.95 -11.33 -16.01
N PRO A 97 -5.58 -12.43 -15.56
CA PRO A 97 -6.78 -12.36 -14.75
C PRO A 97 -6.46 -11.68 -13.40
N VAL A 98 -7.33 -10.78 -12.98
CA VAL A 98 -7.16 -10.01 -11.75
C VAL A 98 -8.43 -9.96 -10.90
N LEU A 99 -8.22 -9.92 -9.59
CA LEU A 99 -9.24 -9.60 -8.59
C LEU A 99 -8.81 -8.35 -7.85
N CYS A 100 -9.65 -7.31 -7.90
CA CYS A 100 -9.37 -6.03 -7.28
C CYS A 100 -10.28 -5.78 -6.07
N ARG A 101 -9.76 -5.03 -5.09
CA ARG A 101 -10.47 -4.67 -3.87
C ARG A 101 -10.21 -3.20 -3.53
N TYR A 102 -11.28 -2.44 -3.30
CA TYR A 102 -11.23 -1.11 -2.71
C TYR A 102 -11.45 -1.16 -1.20
N SER A 103 -10.70 -0.34 -0.46
CA SER A 103 -10.82 -0.21 0.98
C SER A 103 -10.68 1.23 1.47
N SER A 104 -11.11 1.45 2.72
CA SER A 104 -10.77 2.67 3.47
C SER A 104 -9.83 2.28 4.58
N GLU A 105 -8.78 3.08 4.73
CA GLU A 105 -7.68 2.80 5.65
C GLU A 105 -8.16 2.71 7.11
N PRO A 106 -9.00 3.61 7.69
CA PRO A 106 -9.30 3.61 9.13
C PRO A 106 -9.79 2.29 9.73
N GLY A 107 -9.34 2.02 10.97
CA GLY A 107 -9.55 0.78 11.70
C GLY A 107 -11.00 0.40 12.05
N ASP A 108 -11.98 1.25 11.71
CA ASP A 108 -13.40 0.99 11.94
C ASP A 108 -14.09 0.52 10.64
N PRO A 109 -14.53 -0.76 10.56
CA PRO A 109 -15.29 -1.26 9.41
C PRO A 109 -16.66 -0.60 9.24
N GLY A 110 -17.15 0.16 10.22
CA GLY A 110 -18.38 0.94 10.17
C GLY A 110 -18.21 2.36 9.62
N LEU A 111 -16.98 2.80 9.33
CA LEU A 111 -16.73 4.18 8.90
C LEU A 111 -17.40 4.49 7.55
N ASP A 112 -18.02 5.67 7.46
CA ASP A 112 -18.69 6.15 6.25
C ASP A 112 -17.68 6.55 5.17
N ASP A 113 -17.86 6.02 3.96
CA ASP A 113 -17.00 6.26 2.80
C ASP A 113 -16.95 7.74 2.37
N ARG A 114 -17.86 8.59 2.89
CA ARG A 114 -17.86 10.05 2.68
C ARG A 114 -16.90 10.80 3.60
N ILE A 115 -16.27 10.14 4.55
CA ILE A 115 -15.29 10.77 5.45
C ILE A 115 -13.94 10.85 4.72
N PRO A 116 -13.33 12.03 4.57
CA PRO A 116 -12.03 12.18 3.91
C PRO A 116 -10.95 11.40 4.66
N GLN A 117 -10.43 10.34 4.03
CA GLN A 117 -9.39 9.46 4.57
C GLN A 117 -8.65 8.78 3.40
N PRO A 118 -7.45 8.22 3.61
CA PRO A 118 -6.79 7.42 2.58
C PRO A 118 -7.69 6.25 2.13
N ARG A 119 -7.62 5.92 0.84
CA ARG A 119 -8.31 4.81 0.20
C ARG A 119 -7.27 3.82 -0.33
N GLY A 120 -7.44 2.56 0.02
CA GLY A 120 -6.65 1.47 -0.52
C GLY A 120 -7.27 0.91 -1.79
N PHE A 121 -6.40 0.46 -2.70
CA PHE A 121 -6.77 -0.38 -3.82
C PHE A 121 -5.75 -1.52 -3.91
N ALA A 122 -6.21 -2.75 -3.81
CA ALA A 122 -5.35 -3.93 -3.95
C ALA A 122 -5.77 -4.72 -5.18
N MET A 123 -4.79 -5.21 -5.94
CA MET A 123 -4.99 -6.03 -7.12
C MET A 123 -4.22 -7.33 -6.96
N LYS A 124 -4.95 -8.44 -6.94
CA LYS A 124 -4.38 -9.79 -7.01
C LYS A 124 -4.34 -10.23 -8.46
N VAL A 125 -3.15 -10.52 -8.96
CA VAL A 125 -2.90 -11.05 -10.31
C VAL A 125 -2.72 -12.56 -10.19
N PHE A 126 -3.48 -13.32 -10.98
CA PHE A 126 -3.41 -14.79 -10.98
C PHE A 126 -2.49 -15.32 -12.08
N ASP A 127 -2.11 -16.58 -11.93
CA ASP A 127 -1.24 -17.35 -12.84
C ASP A 127 0.18 -16.80 -12.98
N VAL A 128 0.61 -15.93 -12.07
CA VAL A 128 1.98 -15.41 -12.04
C VAL A 128 2.90 -16.47 -11.42
N HIS A 129 3.74 -17.06 -12.26
CA HIS A 129 4.74 -18.04 -11.86
C HIS A 129 6.10 -17.38 -11.64
N GLY A 130 6.90 -17.91 -10.71
CA GLY A 130 8.22 -17.40 -10.41
C GLY A 130 8.71 -17.78 -9.02
N GLU A 131 9.80 -17.16 -8.59
CA GLU A 131 10.28 -17.27 -7.22
C GLU A 131 9.48 -16.35 -6.30
N HIS A 132 8.84 -16.92 -5.28
CA HIS A 132 8.20 -16.17 -4.21
C HIS A 132 9.15 -15.98 -3.03
N PHE A 133 8.86 -14.99 -2.19
CA PHE A 133 9.47 -14.85 -0.86
C PHE A 133 9.31 -16.14 -0.05
N ASP A 134 10.20 -16.37 0.92
CA ASP A 134 10.21 -17.59 1.74
C ASP A 134 8.87 -17.86 2.43
N ALA A 135 8.17 -16.80 2.86
CA ALA A 135 6.83 -16.89 3.44
C ALA A 135 5.78 -17.46 2.46
N GLY A 136 5.97 -17.31 1.15
CA GLY A 136 5.06 -17.76 0.10
C GLY A 136 5.40 -19.15 -0.48
N LYS A 137 6.64 -19.64 -0.34
CA LYS A 137 7.12 -20.87 -1.00
C LYS A 137 6.29 -22.13 -0.68
N GLY A 138 5.68 -22.20 0.50
CA GLY A 138 4.85 -23.34 0.94
C GLY A 138 3.36 -23.23 0.57
N LEU A 139 2.91 -22.09 0.04
CA LEU A 139 1.49 -21.87 -0.27
C LEU A 139 1.09 -22.42 -1.65
N HIS A 140 2.06 -22.69 -2.52
CA HIS A 140 1.85 -23.16 -3.90
C HIS A 140 0.83 -22.31 -4.70
N LEU A 141 0.75 -21.01 -4.39
CA LEU A 141 -0.11 -20.06 -5.07
C LEU A 141 0.66 -19.35 -6.18
N SER A 142 0.17 -19.46 -7.42
CA SER A 142 0.71 -18.71 -8.56
C SER A 142 -0.01 -17.36 -8.63
N THR A 143 0.34 -16.44 -7.73
CA THR A 143 -0.24 -15.10 -7.67
C THR A 143 0.80 -14.03 -7.37
N GLN A 144 0.53 -12.81 -7.80
CA GLN A 144 1.26 -11.60 -7.40
C GLN A 144 0.26 -10.54 -6.93
N ASP A 145 0.52 -9.92 -5.78
CA ASP A 145 -0.31 -8.84 -5.25
C ASP A 145 0.35 -7.49 -5.52
N ILE A 146 -0.46 -6.54 -5.98
CA ILE A 146 -0.05 -5.14 -6.19
C ILE A 146 -0.96 -4.26 -5.36
N GLU A 147 -0.37 -3.56 -4.41
CA GLU A 147 -1.07 -2.69 -3.45
C GLU A 147 -0.87 -1.22 -3.82
N PHE A 148 -1.95 -0.47 -3.71
CA PHE A 148 -2.02 0.94 -4.04
C PHE A 148 -2.74 1.71 -2.95
N ASN A 149 -2.42 3.00 -2.88
CA ASN A 149 -3.11 3.96 -2.03
C ASN A 149 -3.40 5.23 -2.80
N SER A 150 -4.50 5.88 -2.45
CA SER A 150 -4.90 7.18 -2.98
C SER A 150 -3.95 8.33 -2.63
N THR A 151 -3.07 8.13 -1.63
CA THR A 151 -2.10 9.15 -1.23
C THR A 151 -0.77 8.98 -1.98
N PRO A 152 -0.23 10.04 -2.60
CA PRO A 152 1.05 9.97 -3.31
C PRO A 152 2.26 9.92 -2.38
N ALA A 153 2.05 10.07 -1.06
CA ALA A 153 3.09 10.03 -0.05
C ALA A 153 2.79 8.94 0.99
N LEU A 154 3.86 8.27 1.43
CA LEU A 154 3.88 7.28 2.51
C LEU A 154 4.22 7.99 3.82
N ASP A 155 3.24 8.08 4.73
CA ASP A 155 3.42 8.63 6.08
C ASP A 155 4.15 7.66 7.02
N LEU A 156 4.02 6.36 6.76
CA LEU A 156 4.69 5.27 7.47
C LEU A 156 5.98 4.87 6.73
N ALA A 157 6.97 5.77 6.71
CA ALA A 157 8.13 5.67 5.82
C ALA A 157 9.13 4.55 6.16
N ASP A 158 9.26 4.20 7.44
CA ASP A 158 10.15 3.14 7.93
C ASP A 158 9.55 2.43 9.15
N ALA A 159 10.13 1.29 9.57
CA ALA A 159 9.61 0.49 10.68
C ALA A 159 9.53 1.27 12.00
N LYS A 160 10.52 2.14 12.27
CA LYS A 160 10.58 2.95 13.49
C LYS A 160 9.48 4.01 13.52
N THR A 161 9.34 4.78 12.45
CA THR A 161 8.30 5.79 12.25
C THR A 161 6.93 5.13 12.35
N THR A 162 6.77 3.97 11.71
CA THR A 162 5.55 3.16 11.78
C THR A 162 5.20 2.81 13.23
N ARG A 163 6.17 2.31 13.99
CA ARG A 163 5.98 1.97 15.41
C ARG A 163 5.53 3.18 16.22
N GLU A 164 6.24 4.29 16.11
CA GLU A 164 5.96 5.51 16.87
C GLU A 164 4.59 6.11 16.55
N ILE A 165 4.21 6.14 15.27
CA ILE A 165 2.94 6.69 14.82
C ILE A 165 1.77 5.78 15.22
N ILE A 166 1.92 4.46 15.10
CA ILE A 166 0.89 3.50 15.55
C ILE A 166 0.66 3.63 17.07
N ASP A 167 1.73 3.73 17.86
CA ASP A 167 1.60 3.94 19.32
C ASP A 167 0.82 5.21 19.66
N LEU A 168 1.08 6.33 18.94
CA LEU A 168 0.31 7.56 19.09
C LEU A 168 -1.16 7.38 18.69
N ARG A 169 -1.44 6.70 17.58
CA ARG A 169 -2.81 6.43 17.10
C ARG A 169 -3.58 5.53 18.07
N ILE A 170 -2.93 4.54 18.69
CA ILE A 170 -3.54 3.70 19.73
C ILE A 170 -3.89 4.53 20.97
N LYS A 171 -2.95 5.36 21.45
CA LYS A 171 -3.12 6.13 22.70
C LYS A 171 -4.12 7.28 22.56
N PHE A 172 -4.11 7.96 21.41
CA PHE A 172 -4.82 9.23 21.22
C PHE A 172 -5.81 9.24 20.06
N GLY A 173 -6.03 8.12 19.37
CA GLY A 173 -6.93 8.06 18.19
C GLY A 173 -8.37 8.52 18.46
N ASN A 174 -8.85 8.36 19.70
CA ASN A 174 -10.17 8.85 20.13
C ASN A 174 -10.19 10.32 20.56
N ASN A 175 -9.04 11.01 20.55
CA ASN A 175 -8.90 12.42 20.91
C ASN A 175 -7.97 13.13 19.91
N GLN A 176 -8.55 13.58 18.80
CA GLN A 176 -7.81 14.21 17.71
C GLN A 176 -6.99 15.43 18.16
N ALA A 177 -7.49 16.21 19.12
CA ALA A 177 -6.77 17.38 19.62
C ALA A 177 -5.47 16.99 20.34
N GLU A 178 -5.50 15.97 21.20
CA GLU A 178 -4.29 15.48 21.87
C GLU A 178 -3.36 14.75 20.89
N LEU A 179 -3.92 13.97 19.95
CA LEU A 179 -3.13 13.34 18.89
C LEU A 179 -2.35 14.40 18.10
N TYR A 180 -3.02 15.46 17.65
CA TYR A 180 -2.38 16.53 16.87
C TYR A 180 -1.29 17.25 17.65
N LYS A 181 -1.51 17.47 18.95
CA LYS A 181 -0.50 18.06 19.84
C LYS A 181 0.75 17.20 19.94
N GLN A 182 0.62 15.87 19.98
CA GLN A 182 1.77 14.96 19.97
C GLN A 182 2.45 14.93 18.59
N LEU A 183 1.67 14.96 17.51
CA LEU A 183 2.19 15.01 16.14
C LEU A 183 2.97 16.32 15.88
N ASP A 184 2.53 17.46 16.42
CA ASP A 184 3.21 18.75 16.29
C ASP A 184 4.63 18.79 16.85
N ALA A 185 4.95 17.91 17.79
CA ALA A 185 6.30 17.79 18.32
C ALA A 185 7.25 17.02 17.37
N ARG A 186 6.72 16.37 16.33
CA ARG A 186 7.49 15.58 15.38
C ARG A 186 7.90 16.39 14.16
N LYS A 187 9.01 15.97 13.52
CA LYS A 187 9.54 16.62 12.31
C LYS A 187 8.68 16.34 11.07
N ASP A 188 7.95 15.24 11.07
CA ASP A 188 7.08 14.76 9.99
C ASP A 188 5.61 15.16 10.19
N THR A 189 5.30 16.11 11.10
CA THR A 189 3.94 16.53 11.46
C THR A 189 3.03 16.81 10.25
N GLU A 190 3.54 17.55 9.25
CA GLU A 190 2.76 17.89 8.06
C GLU A 190 2.33 16.65 7.27
N LEU A 191 3.23 15.67 7.14
CA LEU A 191 2.94 14.40 6.45
C LEU A 191 1.92 13.56 7.25
N GLN A 192 2.09 13.49 8.57
CA GLN A 192 1.18 12.73 9.44
C GLN A 192 -0.23 13.34 9.49
N LYS A 193 -0.34 14.67 9.40
CA LYS A 193 -1.63 15.39 9.38
C LYS A 193 -2.26 15.44 7.99
N ALA A 194 -1.47 15.36 6.92
CA ALA A 194 -1.95 15.39 5.54
C ALA A 194 -2.96 14.27 5.24
N ARG A 195 -2.88 13.13 5.93
CA ARG A 195 -3.82 12.01 5.79
C ARG A 195 -5.27 12.40 6.08
N ASP A 196 -5.50 13.34 7.01
CA ASP A 196 -6.84 13.81 7.37
C ASP A 196 -7.35 14.91 6.42
N ALA A 197 -6.48 15.43 5.55
CA ALA A 197 -6.77 16.48 4.58
C ALA A 197 -6.89 15.96 3.14
N VAL A 198 -6.87 14.64 2.94
CA VAL A 198 -6.96 14.05 1.60
C VAL A 198 -8.31 14.35 0.96
N ARG A 199 -8.30 14.53 -0.36
CA ARG A 199 -9.53 14.84 -1.09
C ARG A 199 -10.48 13.65 -1.04
N ASN A 200 -11.72 13.88 -0.62
CA ASN A 200 -12.77 12.89 -0.77
C ASN A 200 -13.31 12.90 -2.21
N THR A 201 -12.77 12.03 -3.05
CA THR A 201 -13.24 11.76 -4.42
C THR A 201 -13.98 10.43 -4.49
N HIS A 202 -14.85 10.28 -5.50
CA HIS A 202 -15.47 8.99 -5.77
C HIS A 202 -14.39 7.92 -6.01
N LEU A 203 -14.60 6.70 -5.50
CA LEU A 203 -13.59 5.63 -5.50
C LEU A 203 -13.04 5.35 -6.91
N GLU A 204 -13.92 5.30 -7.90
CA GLU A 204 -13.56 5.05 -9.31
C GLU A 204 -12.81 6.21 -9.98
N SER A 205 -12.87 7.41 -9.41
CA SER A 205 -12.23 8.62 -9.96
C SER A 205 -11.00 9.03 -9.16
N THR A 206 -10.63 8.25 -8.15
CA THR A 206 -9.50 8.54 -7.27
C THR A 206 -8.23 7.99 -7.90
N GLY A 207 -7.21 8.84 -8.07
CA GLY A 207 -5.89 8.37 -8.51
C GLY A 207 -5.30 7.41 -7.49
N GLN A 208 -4.76 6.29 -7.96
CA GLN A 208 -4.13 5.27 -7.12
C GLN A 208 -2.63 5.24 -7.40
N HIS A 209 -1.84 5.24 -6.34
CA HIS A 209 -0.38 5.22 -6.39
C HIS A 209 0.10 3.88 -5.84
N SER A 210 0.89 3.16 -6.63
CA SER A 210 1.45 1.87 -6.20
C SER A 210 2.36 2.11 -4.99
N GLN A 211 2.15 1.33 -3.94
CA GLN A 211 2.96 1.31 -2.73
C GLN A 211 3.79 0.03 -2.61
N THR A 212 3.67 -0.87 -3.59
CA THR A 212 4.54 -2.04 -3.73
C THR A 212 5.88 -1.62 -4.31
N ALA A 213 6.95 -2.02 -3.61
CA ALA A 213 8.32 -1.96 -4.12
C ALA A 213 8.61 -3.12 -5.07
#